data_AF-A0A935R4E2-F1
#
_entry.id   AF-A0A935R4E2-F1
#
_cell.length_a   1.000
_cell.length_b   1.000
_cell.length_c   1.000
_cell.angle_alpha   90.00
_cell.angle_beta   90.00
_cell.angle_gamma   90.00
#
_symmetry.space_group_name_H-M   'P 1'
#
loop_
_entity.id
_entity.type
_entity.pdbx_description
1 polymer ?
#
loop_
_entity_poly.entity_id
_entity_poly.type
_entity_poly.pdbx_seq_one_letter_code
_entity_poly.pdbx_strand_id
1 'polypeptide(L)'
;MSDTSPDLSKLSGELYRQWEKGMAQWWDQVLESPAFLSGMGQSLSGQAQARANYEQAVDQTLEQLHIPSRKDFIRLTRVATMLEDKLLSLEDKLLTMSDQLAAQERETLLARVESAEARIEAREQLAALQARLDALEGKAPAATSAATSRAR
;
A
#
# COMPACT_ATOMS: atom_id res chain seq x y z
N MET A 1 -53.43 -3.91 73.26
CA MET A 1 -53.05 -5.19 72.65
C MET A 1 -51.97 -4.88 71.64
N SER A 2 -50.71 -5.13 72.02
CA SER A 2 -49.54 -4.75 71.24
C SER A 2 -49.21 -5.89 70.29
N ASP A 3 -49.29 -5.63 68.99
CA ASP A 3 -49.02 -6.60 67.94
C ASP A 3 -47.49 -6.71 67.75
N THR A 4 -46.88 -7.71 68.40
CA THR A 4 -45.46 -8.07 68.23
C THR A 4 -45.36 -9.26 67.30
N SER A 5 -45.54 -9.03 66.00
CA SER A 5 -45.06 -9.95 64.97
C SER A 5 -43.69 -9.45 64.49
N PRO A 6 -42.59 -10.19 64.72
CA PRO A 6 -41.26 -9.75 64.31
C PRO A 6 -41.21 -9.61 62.78
N ASP A 7 -40.77 -8.45 62.30
CA ASP A 7 -40.70 -8.09 60.89
C ASP A 7 -39.58 -8.89 60.19
N LEU A 8 -39.94 -10.10 59.72
CA LEU A 8 -39.05 -11.08 59.08
C LEU A 8 -38.28 -10.50 57.88
N SER A 9 -38.82 -9.46 57.23
CA SER A 9 -38.16 -8.78 56.12
C SER A 9 -37.01 -7.87 56.57
N LYS A 10 -37.09 -7.29 57.78
CA LYS A 10 -36.00 -6.51 58.35
C LYS A 10 -34.91 -7.41 58.92
N LEU A 11 -35.30 -8.50 59.58
CA LEU A 11 -34.37 -9.53 60.06
C LEU A 11 -33.57 -10.16 58.91
N SER A 12 -34.21 -10.49 57.79
CA SER A 12 -33.50 -11.02 56.62
C SER A 12 -32.59 -9.99 55.93
N GLY A 13 -33.00 -8.71 55.89
CA GLY A 13 -32.16 -7.63 55.39
C GLY A 13 -30.93 -7.34 56.27
N GLU A 14 -31.07 -7.45 57.58
CA GLU A 14 -29.96 -7.33 58.54
C GLU A 14 -29.00 -8.51 58.45
N LEU A 15 -29.52 -9.74 58.36
CA LEU A 15 -28.73 -10.95 58.11
C LEU A 15 -27.96 -10.88 56.78
N TYR A 16 -28.60 -10.39 55.72
CA TYR A 16 -27.93 -10.21 54.43
C TYR A 16 -26.82 -9.18 54.51
N ARG A 17 -27.04 -8.04 55.18
CA ARG A 17 -25.99 -7.01 55.39
C ARG A 17 -24.84 -7.52 56.24
N GLN A 18 -25.12 -8.34 57.25
CA GLN A 18 -24.08 -8.95 58.08
C GLN A 18 -23.28 -9.97 57.29
N TRP A 19 -23.95 -10.77 56.46
CA TRP A 19 -23.31 -11.70 55.53
C TRP A 19 -22.47 -10.97 54.48
N GLU A 20 -23.00 -9.92 53.86
CA GLU A 20 -22.31 -9.09 52.87
C GLU A 20 -21.05 -8.45 53.47
N LYS A 21 -21.13 -7.92 54.69
CA LYS A 21 -19.96 -7.38 55.40
C LYS A 21 -18.94 -8.46 55.74
N GLY A 22 -19.38 -9.62 56.24
CA GLY A 22 -18.49 -10.74 56.56
C GLY A 22 -17.79 -11.29 55.32
N MET A 23 -18.52 -11.42 54.21
CA MET A 23 -17.97 -11.81 52.91
C MET A 23 -17.02 -10.75 52.35
N ALA A 24 -17.36 -9.46 52.45
CA ALA A 24 -16.50 -8.38 52.00
C ALA A 24 -15.17 -8.36 52.76
N GLN A 25 -15.21 -8.46 54.10
CA GLN A 25 -14.01 -8.52 54.94
C GLN A 25 -13.16 -9.78 54.68
N TRP A 26 -13.83 -10.92 54.49
CA TRP A 26 -13.15 -12.15 54.13
C TRP A 26 -12.47 -12.05 52.76
N TRP A 27 -13.15 -11.46 51.76
CA TRP A 27 -12.58 -11.21 50.44
C TRP A 27 -11.42 -10.24 50.48
N ASP A 28 -11.50 -9.17 51.26
CA ASP A 28 -10.41 -8.21 51.46
C ASP A 28 -9.18 -8.94 52.02
N GLN A 29 -9.38 -9.75 53.07
CA GLN A 29 -8.31 -10.53 53.69
C GLN A 29 -7.70 -11.59 52.76
N VAL A 30 -8.51 -12.22 51.91
CA VAL A 30 -8.04 -13.23 50.95
C VAL A 30 -7.29 -12.57 49.78
N LEU A 31 -7.80 -11.47 49.25
CA LEU A 31 -7.19 -10.74 48.13
C LEU A 31 -5.91 -10.02 48.54
N GLU A 32 -5.81 -9.56 49.78
CA GLU A 32 -4.58 -8.99 50.33
C GLU A 32 -3.57 -10.06 50.74
N SER A 33 -3.97 -11.34 50.85
CA SER A 33 -3.06 -12.40 51.25
C SER A 33 -2.06 -12.73 50.12
N PRO A 34 -0.74 -12.57 50.34
CA PRO A 34 0.26 -12.85 49.31
C PRO A 34 0.26 -14.32 48.85
N ALA A 35 -0.15 -15.24 49.74
CA ALA A 35 -0.25 -16.66 49.45
C ALA A 35 -1.37 -16.99 48.44
N PHE A 36 -2.53 -16.34 48.52
CA PHE A 36 -3.61 -16.52 47.56
C PHE A 36 -3.25 -15.95 46.19
N LEU A 37 -2.71 -14.72 46.14
CA LEU A 37 -2.25 -14.11 44.88
C LEU A 37 -1.14 -14.94 44.23
N SER A 38 -0.20 -15.45 45.04
CA SER A 38 0.87 -16.33 44.55
C SER A 38 0.32 -17.67 44.05
N GLY A 39 -0.61 -18.29 44.77
CA GLY A 39 -1.24 -19.55 44.38
C GLY A 39 -2.06 -19.42 43.10
N MET A 40 -2.81 -18.32 42.95
CA MET A 40 -3.55 -18.01 41.72
C MET A 40 -2.60 -17.72 40.55
N GLY A 41 -1.54 -16.94 40.77
CA GLY A 41 -0.51 -16.69 39.77
C GLY A 41 0.21 -17.96 39.32
N GLN A 42 0.57 -18.83 40.28
CA GLN A 42 1.16 -20.13 39.99
C GLN A 42 0.20 -21.05 39.25
N SER A 43 -1.07 -21.11 39.65
CA SER A 43 -2.10 -21.89 38.95
C SER A 43 -2.32 -21.40 37.52
N LEU A 44 -2.42 -20.08 37.31
CA LEU A 44 -2.58 -19.49 35.99
C LEU A 44 -1.34 -19.71 35.12
N SER A 45 -0.13 -19.52 35.68
CA SER A 45 1.11 -19.77 34.96
C SER A 45 1.29 -21.25 34.61
N GLY A 46 0.94 -22.16 35.53
CA GLY A 46 0.95 -23.61 35.30
C GLY A 46 -0.07 -24.03 34.25
N GLN A 47 -1.27 -23.44 34.25
CA GLN A 47 -2.28 -23.69 33.21
C GLN A 47 -1.84 -23.16 31.84
N ALA A 48 -1.25 -21.97 31.79
CA ALA A 48 -0.71 -21.40 30.56
C ALA A 48 0.44 -22.25 30.01
N GLN A 49 1.35 -22.71 30.88
CA GLN A 49 2.45 -23.57 30.51
C GLN A 49 1.98 -24.96 30.08
N ALA A 50 0.97 -25.54 30.75
CA ALA A 50 0.36 -26.80 30.35
C ALA A 50 -0.29 -26.69 28.96
N ARG A 51 -0.99 -25.58 28.68
CA ARG A 51 -1.52 -25.31 27.34
C ARG A 51 -0.42 -25.17 26.30
N ALA A 52 0.64 -24.43 26.59
CA ALA A 52 1.76 -24.26 25.67
C ALA A 52 2.45 -25.60 25.35
N ASN A 53 2.69 -26.44 26.38
CA ASN A 53 3.28 -27.76 26.20
C ASN A 53 2.35 -28.69 25.41
N TYR A 54 1.05 -28.63 25.66
CA TYR A 54 0.05 -29.40 24.90
C TYR A 54 0.03 -28.97 23.42
N GLU A 55 0.00 -27.67 23.14
CA GLU A 55 0.08 -27.14 21.78
C GLU A 55 1.36 -27.60 21.07
N GLN A 56 2.50 -27.56 21.76
CA GLN A 56 3.78 -28.04 21.21
C GLN A 56 3.76 -29.55 20.92
N ALA A 57 3.17 -30.36 21.79
CA ALA A 57 3.06 -31.81 21.58
C ALA A 57 2.13 -32.14 20.39
N VAL A 58 1.02 -31.41 20.27
CA VAL A 58 0.10 -31.53 19.12
C VAL A 58 0.82 -31.14 17.83
N ASP A 59 1.52 -30.00 17.81
CA ASP A 59 2.28 -29.55 16.64
C ASP A 59 3.33 -30.59 16.21
N GLN A 60 4.11 -31.14 17.16
CA GLN A 60 5.10 -32.18 16.87
C GLN A 60 4.47 -33.47 16.34
N THR A 61 3.29 -33.85 16.84
CA THR A 61 2.55 -35.02 16.36
C THR A 61 2.05 -34.80 14.93
N LEU A 62 1.54 -33.59 14.64
CA LEU A 62 1.08 -33.23 13.30
C LEU A 62 2.25 -33.19 12.30
N GLU A 63 3.40 -32.64 12.71
CA GLU A 63 4.63 -32.65 11.91
C GLU A 63 5.07 -34.09 11.59
N GLN A 64 5.03 -35.01 12.55
CA GLN A 64 5.36 -36.43 12.34
C GLN A 64 4.39 -37.14 11.38
N LEU A 65 3.12 -36.71 11.35
CA LEU A 65 2.11 -37.23 10.44
C LEU A 65 2.11 -36.51 9.07
N HIS A 66 3.05 -35.59 8.84
CA HIS A 66 3.10 -34.71 7.67
C HIS A 66 1.80 -33.93 7.43
N ILE A 67 1.04 -33.66 8.48
CA ILE A 67 -0.16 -32.83 8.43
C ILE A 67 0.27 -31.40 8.77
N PRO A 68 -0.01 -30.40 7.92
CA PRO A 68 0.41 -29.03 8.18
C PRO A 68 -0.20 -28.52 9.48
N SER A 69 0.66 -27.96 10.34
CA SER A 69 0.25 -27.39 11.62
C SER A 69 -0.48 -26.05 11.43
N ARG A 70 -1.15 -25.56 12.48
CA ARG A 70 -1.77 -24.23 12.46
C ARG A 70 -0.74 -23.12 12.18
N LYS A 71 0.51 -23.30 12.63
CA LYS A 71 1.62 -22.36 12.37
C LYS A 71 1.99 -22.33 10.89
N ASP A 72 1.89 -23.47 10.17
CA ASP A 72 2.18 -23.53 8.74
C ASP A 72 1.12 -22.81 7.92
N PHE A 73 -0.16 -22.95 8.28
CA PHE A 73 -1.23 -22.16 7.67
C PHE A 73 -1.01 -20.65 7.82
N ILE A 74 -0.66 -20.19 9.03
CA ILE A 74 -0.37 -18.77 9.28
C ILE A 74 0.83 -18.30 8.43
N ARG A 75 1.88 -19.12 8.34
CA ARG A 75 3.05 -18.83 7.49
C ARG A 75 2.67 -18.74 6.03
N LEU A 76 1.87 -19.67 5.51
CA LEU A 76 1.40 -19.66 4.12
C LEU A 76 0.52 -18.46 3.82
N THR A 77 -0.42 -18.12 4.70
CA THR A 77 -1.26 -16.92 4.53
C THR A 77 -0.40 -15.67 4.48
N ARG A 78 0.60 -15.55 5.37
CA ARG A 78 1.52 -14.40 5.35
C ARG A 78 2.33 -14.31 4.05
N VAL A 79 2.81 -15.45 3.54
CA VAL A 79 3.52 -15.51 2.26
C VAL A 79 2.60 -15.12 1.12
N ALA A 80 1.35 -15.61 1.12
CA ALA A 80 0.36 -15.27 0.11
C ALA A 80 0.06 -13.75 0.10
N THR A 81 -0.16 -13.14 1.26
CA THR A 81 -0.36 -11.68 1.37
C THR A 81 0.86 -10.91 0.87
N MET A 82 2.08 -11.36 1.21
CA MET A 82 3.30 -10.70 0.72
C MET A 82 3.47 -10.82 -0.80
N LEU A 83 3.04 -11.94 -1.39
CA LEU A 83 3.06 -12.14 -2.83
C LEU A 83 2.02 -11.26 -3.52
N GLU A 84 0.82 -11.13 -2.95
CA GLU A 84 -0.23 -10.23 -3.42
C GLU A 84 0.25 -8.77 -3.44
N ASP A 85 0.85 -8.29 -2.34
CA ASP A 85 1.42 -6.93 -2.28
C ASP A 85 2.50 -6.70 -3.35
N LYS A 86 3.36 -7.68 -3.57
CA LYS A 86 4.40 -7.60 -4.61
C LYS A 86 3.79 -7.60 -6.00
N LEU A 87 2.73 -8.37 -6.22
CA LEU A 87 2.04 -8.45 -7.51
C LEU A 87 1.38 -7.10 -7.84
N LEU A 88 0.67 -6.51 -6.88
CA LEU A 88 0.10 -5.17 -7.01
C LEU A 88 1.18 -4.12 -7.31
N SER A 89 2.32 -4.16 -6.61
CA SER A 89 3.43 -3.25 -6.87
C SER A 89 4.04 -3.42 -8.28
N LEU A 90 4.06 -4.63 -8.81
CA LEU A 90 4.52 -4.89 -10.18
C LEU A 90 3.50 -4.40 -11.21
N GLU A 91 2.22 -4.57 -10.94
CA GLU A 91 1.14 -4.06 -11.78
C GLU A 91 1.20 -2.53 -11.89
N ASP A 92 1.33 -1.82 -10.77
CA ASP A 92 1.48 -0.36 -10.74
C ASP A 92 2.71 0.11 -11.54
N LYS A 93 3.83 -0.62 -11.43
CA LYS A 93 5.05 -0.30 -12.20
C LYS A 93 4.86 -0.52 -13.69
N LEU A 94 4.16 -1.59 -14.08
CA LEU A 94 3.86 -1.87 -15.48
C LEU A 94 2.94 -0.79 -16.07
N LEU A 95 1.91 -0.37 -15.33
CA LEU A 95 1.04 0.74 -15.74
C LEU A 95 1.85 2.02 -15.91
N THR A 96 2.70 2.36 -14.94
CA THR A 96 3.56 3.55 -15.02
C THR A 96 4.52 3.49 -16.22
N MET A 97 5.13 2.33 -16.48
CA MET A 97 6.01 2.13 -17.63
C MET A 97 5.27 2.24 -18.95
N SER A 98 4.04 1.71 -19.02
CA SER A 98 3.16 1.83 -20.18
C SER A 98 2.85 3.30 -20.48
N ASP A 99 2.49 4.07 -19.46
CA ASP A 99 2.20 5.51 -19.60
C ASP A 99 3.44 6.30 -20.06
N GLN A 100 4.61 6.00 -19.49
CA GLN A 100 5.87 6.62 -19.88
C GLN A 100 6.23 6.30 -21.34
N LEU A 101 6.03 5.06 -21.77
CA LEU A 101 6.30 4.63 -23.13
C LEU A 101 5.36 5.34 -24.12
N ALA A 102 4.06 5.43 -23.81
CA ALA A 102 3.11 6.16 -24.62
C ALA A 102 3.46 7.67 -24.73
N ALA A 103 3.92 8.28 -23.63
CA ALA A 103 4.37 9.66 -23.64
C ALA A 103 5.62 9.86 -24.52
N GLN A 104 6.62 8.97 -24.40
CA GLN A 104 7.83 9.01 -25.23
C GLN A 104 7.52 8.78 -26.71
N GLU A 105 6.64 7.83 -27.04
CA GLU A 105 6.20 7.61 -28.41
C GLU A 105 5.56 8.87 -28.99
N ARG A 106 4.67 9.52 -28.23
CA ARG A 106 4.06 10.79 -28.66
C ARG A 106 5.09 11.89 -28.85
N GLU A 107 6.02 12.06 -27.92
CA GLU A 107 7.08 13.08 -28.00
C GLU A 107 7.98 12.84 -29.23
N THR A 108 8.40 11.59 -29.46
CA THR A 108 9.22 11.25 -30.63
C THR A 108 8.49 11.45 -31.95
N LEU A 109 7.18 11.18 -32.01
CA LEU A 109 6.36 11.48 -33.18
C LEU A 109 6.26 12.98 -33.42
N LEU A 110 6.02 13.79 -32.38
CA LEU A 110 5.99 15.25 -32.49
C LEU A 110 7.32 15.82 -32.97
N ALA A 111 8.44 15.38 -32.40
CA ALA A 111 9.78 15.81 -32.82
C ALA A 111 10.08 15.44 -34.28
N ARG A 112 9.59 14.28 -34.75
CA ARG A 112 9.71 13.88 -36.15
C ARG A 112 8.87 14.75 -37.08
N VAL A 113 7.66 15.13 -36.67
CA VAL A 113 6.78 16.02 -37.42
C VAL A 113 7.40 17.41 -37.51
N GLU A 114 7.84 17.99 -36.39
CA GLU A 114 8.49 19.30 -36.35
C GLU A 114 9.76 19.33 -37.21
N SER A 115 10.59 18.28 -37.14
CA SER A 115 11.76 18.15 -38.02
C SER A 115 11.37 18.06 -39.50
N ALA A 116 10.23 17.45 -39.84
CA ALA A 116 9.77 17.37 -41.22
C ALA A 116 9.24 18.72 -41.71
N GLU A 117 8.49 19.44 -40.87
CA GLU A 117 7.98 20.79 -41.15
C GLU A 117 9.14 21.77 -41.37
N ALA A 118 10.14 21.79 -40.49
CA ALA A 118 11.32 22.65 -40.66
C ALA A 118 12.09 22.36 -41.98
N ARG A 119 12.13 21.10 -42.42
CA ARG A 119 12.74 20.73 -43.71
C ARG A 119 11.91 21.22 -44.90
N ILE A 120 10.58 21.23 -44.78
CA ILE A 120 9.68 21.75 -45.82
C ILE A 120 9.85 23.26 -45.92
N GLU A 121 9.81 23.99 -44.80
CA GLU A 121 10.03 25.43 -44.76
C GLU A 121 11.39 25.83 -45.36
N ALA A 122 12.46 25.10 -45.01
CA ALA A 122 13.78 25.35 -45.59
C ALA A 122 13.80 25.14 -47.12
N ARG A 123 13.10 24.11 -47.63
CA ARG A 123 12.98 23.88 -49.07
C ARG A 123 12.20 24.99 -49.76
N GLU A 124 11.13 25.49 -49.15
CA GLU A 124 10.34 26.60 -49.69
C GLU A 124 11.14 27.90 -49.73
N GLN A 125 11.92 28.20 -48.68
CA GLN A 125 12.83 29.34 -48.66
C GLN A 125 13.90 29.25 -49.75
N LEU A 126 14.50 28.08 -49.94
CA LEU A 126 15.48 27.84 -51.01
C LEU A 126 14.86 28.02 -52.39
N ALA A 127 13.66 27.48 -52.62
CA ALA A 127 12.94 27.66 -53.88
C ALA A 127 12.62 29.14 -54.15
N ALA A 128 12.21 29.90 -53.12
CA ALA A 128 11.96 31.33 -53.24
C ALA A 128 13.24 32.14 -53.52
N LEU A 129 14.36 31.79 -52.89
CA LEU A 129 15.67 32.39 -53.17
C LEU A 129 16.13 32.09 -54.59
N GLN A 130 15.95 30.86 -55.06
CA GLN A 130 16.31 30.45 -56.41
C GLN A 130 15.48 31.20 -57.46
N ALA A 131 14.17 31.31 -57.27
CA ALA A 131 13.32 32.13 -58.14
C ALA A 131 13.73 33.61 -58.17
N ARG A 132 14.21 34.17 -57.05
CA ARG A 132 14.75 35.53 -57.00
C ARG A 132 16.07 35.66 -57.76
N LEU A 133 16.96 34.68 -57.64
CA LEU A 133 18.22 34.64 -58.39
C LEU A 133 17.95 34.56 -59.90
N ASP A 134 17.09 33.64 -60.34
CA ASP A 134 16.71 33.51 -61.75
C ASP A 134 16.12 34.82 -62.31
N ALA A 135 15.30 35.52 -61.52
CA ALA A 135 14.75 36.82 -61.90
C ALA A 135 15.81 37.94 -61.99
N LEU A 136 16.88 37.87 -61.21
CA LEU A 136 18.01 38.80 -61.27
C LEU A 136 18.94 38.47 -62.45
N GLU A 137 19.21 37.20 -62.71
CA GLU A 137 19.99 36.73 -63.86
C GLU A 137 19.27 37.05 -65.17
N GLY A 138 17.95 36.84 -65.25
CA GLY A 138 17.14 37.24 -66.39
C GLY A 138 17.04 38.77 -66.58
N LYS A 139 17.39 39.56 -65.57
CA LYS A 139 17.50 41.03 -65.61
C LYS A 139 18.94 41.51 -65.79
N ALA A 140 19.94 40.62 -65.83
CA ALA A 140 21.30 41.00 -66.17
C ALA A 140 21.31 41.58 -67.59
N PRO A 141 21.79 42.82 -67.77
CA PRO A 141 21.42 43.60 -68.93
C PRO A 141 22.12 43.06 -70.18
N ALA A 142 21.33 42.88 -71.24
CA ALA A 142 21.78 42.87 -72.63
C ALA A 142 22.38 44.24 -73.04
N ALA A 143 23.32 44.77 -72.26
CA ALA A 143 23.97 46.07 -72.50
C ALA A 143 25.34 45.96 -73.17
N THR A 144 25.81 44.76 -73.55
CA THR A 144 27.14 44.57 -74.14
C THR A 144 27.15 44.25 -75.65
N SER A 145 25.99 44.21 -76.32
CA SER A 145 25.91 43.85 -77.76
C SER A 145 25.49 44.99 -78.70
N ALA A 146 25.17 46.18 -78.19
CA ALA A 146 24.64 47.28 -79.02
C ALA A 146 25.66 48.38 -79.41
N ALA A 147 26.98 48.16 -79.23
CA ALA A 147 27.98 49.22 -79.41
C ALA A 147 28.94 49.07 -80.62
N THR A 148 28.84 48.02 -81.46
CA THR A 148 29.82 47.82 -82.55
C THR A 148 29.18 47.38 -83.87
N SER A 149 28.30 48.19 -84.46
CA SER A 149 27.93 48.02 -85.88
C SER A 149 27.51 49.33 -86.57
N ARG A 150 28.15 50.45 -86.21
CA ARG A 150 27.92 51.75 -86.88
C ARG A 150 29.23 52.47 -87.18
N ALA A 151 30.14 51.79 -87.87
CA ALA A 151 31.28 52.41 -88.54
C ALA A 151 31.94 51.44 -89.53
N ARG A 152 31.36 51.28 -90.72
CA ARG A 152 32.04 51.36 -92.03
C ARG A 152 31.08 51.18 -93.17
#